data_AF-A0A938EDQ7-F1
#
_entry.id   AF-A0A938EDQ7-F1
#
_cell.length_a   1.000
_cell.length_b   1.000
_cell.length_c   1.000
_cell.angle_alpha   90.00
_cell.angle_beta   90.00
_cell.angle_gamma   90.00
#
_symmetry.space_group_name_H-M   'P 1'
#
loop_
_entity.id
_entity.type
_entity.pdbx_description
1 polymer ?
#
loop_
_entity_poly.entity_id
_entity_poly.type
_entity_poly.pdbx_seq_one_letter_code
_entity_poly.pdbx_strand_id
1 'polypeptide(L)'
;MSWDPVAWARTTGVAPGAPVARAPEGAMPSGRLIGLDREAWLARVEPTAALGPLELELRAAGWTLGPLPEDGERMPVATALATDAAATAGSGAGFTALRLDETAQGVRLRIHPVPAAQAGAAILLPDLTRGLEALRQLARTGLLPAEALLLDRAAAGLWLAAAAVGRQTEELLRPDDALLVLVAQGPSGAVSERIAAAAEALRDLGAESLGQEVARAWAAARERVPAAAPPLAAAGWRLDRREARRPWSETAIDADAPGDWVGLEYTGADAHGALVRARRLSAGA
;
A
#
# COMPACT_ATOMS: atom_id res chain seq x y z
N MET A 1 10.90 18.28 5.00
CA MET A 1 9.62 18.99 5.15
C MET A 1 8.52 17.94 5.28
N SER A 2 7.60 18.07 6.24
CA SER A 2 6.45 17.18 6.34
C SER A 2 5.39 17.56 5.30
N TRP A 3 4.78 16.57 4.66
CA TRP A 3 3.65 16.79 3.77
C TRP A 3 2.44 17.35 4.53
N ASP A 4 1.76 18.34 3.94
CA ASP A 4 0.52 18.92 4.46
C ASP A 4 -0.65 18.44 3.58
N PRO A 5 -1.51 17.54 4.08
CA PRO A 5 -2.62 16.99 3.29
C PRO A 5 -3.69 18.05 2.98
N VAL A 6 -3.86 19.06 3.83
CA VAL A 6 -4.84 20.14 3.60
C VAL A 6 -4.35 21.10 2.52
N ALA A 7 -3.04 21.40 2.50
CA ALA A 7 -2.45 22.15 1.40
C ALA A 7 -2.55 21.39 0.07
N TRP A 8 -2.30 20.07 0.07
CA TRP A 8 -2.50 19.22 -1.10
C TRP A 8 -3.96 19.21 -1.58
N ALA A 9 -4.93 19.03 -0.68
CA ALA A 9 -6.34 19.02 -1.06
C ALA A 9 -6.76 20.30 -1.81
N ARG A 10 -6.24 21.47 -1.42
CA ARG A 10 -6.49 22.75 -2.11
C ARG A 10 -5.97 22.78 -3.54
N THR A 11 -4.92 22.02 -3.88
CA THR A 11 -4.39 21.99 -5.26
C THR A 11 -5.24 21.14 -6.20
N THR A 12 -6.12 20.28 -5.66
CA THR A 12 -7.00 19.42 -6.47
C THR A 12 -8.18 20.16 -7.11
N GLY A 13 -8.53 21.35 -6.59
CA GLY A 13 -9.72 22.11 -7.01
C GLY A 13 -11.04 21.66 -6.39
N VAL A 14 -11.06 20.59 -5.59
CA VAL A 14 -12.24 20.13 -4.85
C VAL A 14 -12.58 21.12 -3.73
N ALA A 15 -13.80 21.68 -3.74
CA ALA A 15 -14.25 22.58 -2.69
C ALA A 15 -14.51 21.82 -1.38
N PRO A 16 -14.10 22.37 -0.21
CA PRO A 16 -14.45 21.78 1.08
C PRO A 16 -15.93 21.98 1.39
N GLY A 17 -16.52 20.99 2.07
CA GLY A 17 -17.84 21.07 2.70
C GLY A 17 -17.73 21.46 4.17
N ALA A 18 -18.67 20.97 4.99
CA ALA A 18 -18.67 21.25 6.42
C ALA A 18 -17.52 20.49 7.13
N PRO A 19 -16.76 21.16 8.02
CA PRO A 19 -15.79 20.48 8.88
C PRO A 19 -16.46 19.41 9.74
N VAL A 20 -15.91 18.20 9.74
CA VAL A 20 -16.35 17.13 10.62
C VAL A 20 -15.42 17.08 11.83
N ALA A 21 -15.99 17.24 13.03
CA ALA A 21 -15.23 17.09 14.25
C ALA A 21 -14.67 15.67 14.34
N ARG A 22 -13.38 15.54 14.66
CA ARG A 22 -12.75 14.24 14.90
C ARG A 22 -13.48 13.56 16.06
N ALA A 23 -14.11 12.42 15.78
CA ALA A 23 -14.63 11.57 16.85
C ALA A 23 -13.47 11.20 17.79
N PRO A 24 -13.69 11.18 19.12
CA PRO A 24 -12.65 10.75 20.05
C PRO A 24 -12.18 9.34 19.65
N GLU A 25 -10.86 9.15 19.59
CA GLU A 25 -10.32 7.82 19.33
C GLU A 25 -10.77 6.87 20.44
N GLY A 26 -11.31 5.72 20.05
CA GLY A 26 -11.64 4.66 21.00
C GLY A 26 -10.39 4.16 21.75
N ALA A 27 -10.59 3.30 22.75
CA ALA A 27 -9.47 2.60 23.37
C ALA A 27 -8.72 1.73 22.34
N MET A 28 -7.41 1.56 22.51
CA MET A 28 -6.64 0.60 21.71
C MET A 28 -7.18 -0.81 21.98
N PRO A 29 -7.36 -1.66 20.96
CA PRO A 29 -7.74 -3.04 21.21
C PRO A 29 -6.75 -3.72 22.15
N SER A 30 -7.30 -4.43 23.12
CA SER A 30 -6.53 -5.20 24.09
C SER A 30 -6.12 -6.54 23.50
N GLY A 31 -4.82 -6.86 23.53
CA GLY A 31 -4.34 -8.21 23.27
C GLY A 31 -2.83 -8.24 23.12
N ARG A 32 -2.24 -9.43 23.00
CA ARG A 32 -0.78 -9.59 22.91
C ARG A 32 -0.32 -10.78 22.09
N LEU A 33 0.99 -10.81 21.83
CA LEU A 33 1.72 -12.01 21.47
C LEU A 33 1.73 -12.99 22.66
N ILE A 34 1.35 -14.25 22.41
CA ILE A 34 1.31 -15.33 23.40
C ILE A 34 2.62 -16.13 23.36
N GLY A 35 3.16 -16.38 22.18
CA GLY A 35 4.39 -17.16 22.01
C GLY A 35 4.95 -17.14 20.60
N LEU A 36 6.23 -17.49 20.49
CA LEU A 36 6.97 -17.57 19.23
C LEU A 36 7.61 -18.93 19.06
N ASP A 37 7.36 -19.56 17.91
CA ASP A 37 8.08 -20.73 17.43
C ASP A 37 9.02 -20.30 16.31
N ARG A 38 10.31 -20.18 16.65
CA ARG A 38 11.36 -19.69 15.75
C ARG A 38 11.83 -20.74 14.76
N GLU A 39 11.57 -22.02 15.02
CA GLU A 39 11.94 -23.10 14.11
C GLU A 39 10.85 -23.27 13.04
N ALA A 40 9.58 -23.20 13.44
CA ALA A 40 8.45 -23.28 12.53
C ALA A 40 8.05 -21.95 11.86
N TRP A 41 8.64 -20.83 12.30
CA TRP A 41 8.31 -19.46 11.86
C TRP A 41 6.84 -19.12 12.12
N LEU A 42 6.41 -19.33 13.36
CA LEU A 42 5.03 -19.09 13.79
C LEU A 42 4.97 -18.16 15.00
N ALA A 43 4.00 -17.26 15.01
CA ALA A 43 3.58 -16.50 16.18
C ALA A 43 2.19 -16.96 16.62
N ARG A 44 2.02 -17.18 17.92
CA ARG A 44 0.71 -17.38 18.54
C ARG A 44 0.25 -16.07 19.16
N VAL A 45 -0.93 -15.59 18.79
CA VAL A 45 -1.43 -14.27 19.17
C VAL A 45 -2.87 -14.33 19.66
N GLU A 46 -3.25 -13.41 20.55
CA GLU A 46 -4.65 -13.23 20.92
C GLU A 46 -5.43 -12.62 19.74
N PRO A 47 -6.65 -13.11 19.42
CA PRO A 47 -7.43 -12.57 18.29
C PRO A 47 -7.75 -11.07 18.42
N THR A 48 -7.75 -10.54 19.63
CA THR A 48 -8.03 -9.14 19.94
C THR A 48 -6.80 -8.22 19.86
N ALA A 49 -5.59 -8.77 19.68
CA ALA A 49 -4.37 -7.99 19.56
C ALA A 49 -4.42 -7.08 18.33
N ALA A 50 -4.04 -5.81 18.49
CA ALA A 50 -3.93 -4.87 17.38
C ALA A 50 -2.66 -5.13 16.55
N LEU A 51 -2.75 -5.05 15.21
CA LEU A 51 -1.62 -5.40 14.34
C LEU A 51 -0.40 -4.47 14.53
N GLY A 52 -0.60 -3.18 14.78
CA GLY A 52 0.50 -2.23 14.96
C GLY A 52 1.41 -2.60 16.15
N PRO A 53 0.87 -2.65 17.39
CA PRO A 53 1.62 -3.11 18.55
C PRO A 53 2.21 -4.52 18.40
N LEU A 54 1.45 -5.44 17.80
CA LEU A 54 1.93 -6.81 17.55
C LEU A 54 3.14 -6.83 16.61
N GLU A 55 3.11 -6.08 15.51
CA GLU A 55 4.22 -5.95 14.56
C GLU A 55 5.46 -5.32 15.22
N LEU A 56 5.28 -4.34 16.11
CA LEU A 56 6.38 -3.78 16.90
C LEU A 56 7.02 -4.82 17.82
N GLU A 57 6.21 -5.61 18.53
CA GLU A 57 6.68 -6.68 19.40
C GLU A 57 7.44 -7.77 18.62
N LEU A 58 6.92 -8.18 17.46
CA LEU A 58 7.58 -9.11 16.55
C LEU A 58 8.90 -8.57 16.02
N ARG A 59 8.94 -7.30 15.60
CA ARG A 59 10.17 -6.67 15.10
C ARG A 59 11.25 -6.57 16.17
N ALA A 60 10.88 -6.27 17.41
CA ALA A 60 11.80 -6.32 18.54
C ALA A 60 12.42 -7.71 18.75
N ALA A 61 11.72 -8.77 18.33
CA ALA A 61 12.21 -10.15 18.34
C ALA A 61 12.89 -10.60 17.03
N GLY A 62 13.05 -9.72 16.03
CA GLY A 62 13.65 -10.03 14.73
C GLY A 62 12.69 -10.64 13.70
N TRP A 63 11.37 -10.54 13.93
CA TRP A 63 10.32 -11.10 13.08
C TRP A 63 9.35 -10.03 12.56
N THR A 64 8.57 -10.36 11.54
CA THR A 64 7.57 -9.48 10.94
C THR A 64 6.41 -10.30 10.38
N LEU A 65 5.20 -9.74 10.41
CA LEU A 65 4.03 -10.22 9.66
C LEU A 65 4.13 -9.82 8.17
N GLY A 66 5.06 -8.93 7.82
CA GLY A 66 5.16 -8.30 6.52
C GLY A 66 4.39 -6.97 6.46
N PRO A 67 4.08 -6.49 5.25
CA PRO A 67 3.26 -5.30 5.06
C PRO A 67 1.89 -5.44 5.74
N LEU A 68 1.53 -4.47 6.57
CA LEU A 68 0.23 -4.45 7.23
C LEU A 68 -0.85 -3.79 6.33
N PRO A 69 -2.14 -4.07 6.58
CA PRO A 69 -3.23 -3.29 6.02
C PRO A 69 -3.09 -1.80 6.34
N GLU A 70 -3.63 -0.97 5.46
CA GLU A 70 -3.53 0.49 5.53
C GLU A 70 -4.09 1.07 6.84
N ASP A 71 -5.20 0.51 7.34
CA ASP A 71 -5.82 0.87 8.63
C ASP A 71 -5.42 -0.12 9.75
N GLY A 72 -4.30 -0.82 9.54
CA GLY A 72 -3.89 -1.99 10.33
C GLY A 72 -3.41 -1.66 11.73
N GLU A 73 -2.88 -0.46 11.99
CA GLU A 73 -2.26 -0.09 13.27
C GLU A 73 -3.13 -0.47 14.47
N ARG A 74 -4.43 -0.21 14.36
CA ARG A 74 -5.43 -0.47 15.40
C ARG A 74 -6.38 -1.61 15.06
N MET A 75 -6.19 -2.29 13.94
CA MET A 75 -7.05 -3.38 13.51
C MET A 75 -6.76 -4.62 14.37
N PRO A 76 -7.77 -5.24 15.00
CA PRO A 76 -7.57 -6.53 15.68
C PRO A 76 -7.23 -7.64 14.68
N VAL A 77 -6.40 -8.61 15.09
CA VAL A 77 -6.06 -9.80 14.28
C VAL A 77 -7.33 -10.51 13.77
N ALA A 78 -8.33 -10.71 14.63
CA ALA A 78 -9.59 -11.34 14.25
C ALA A 78 -10.32 -10.57 13.14
N THR A 79 -10.29 -9.24 13.18
CA THR A 79 -10.90 -8.40 12.14
C THR A 79 -10.13 -8.52 10.84
N ALA A 80 -8.79 -8.43 10.89
CA ALA A 80 -7.95 -8.55 9.71
C ALA A 80 -8.14 -9.91 9.00
N LEU A 81 -8.31 -10.99 9.76
CA LEU A 81 -8.61 -12.32 9.23
C LEU A 81 -10.04 -12.42 8.68
N ALA A 82 -11.03 -11.86 9.38
CA ALA A 82 -12.42 -11.91 8.96
C ALA A 82 -12.67 -11.15 7.64
N THR A 83 -11.94 -10.06 7.42
CA THR A 83 -12.05 -9.23 6.21
C THR A 83 -11.01 -9.57 5.14
N ASP A 84 -10.14 -10.55 5.40
CA ASP A 84 -8.96 -10.86 4.58
C ASP A 84 -8.17 -9.61 4.18
N ALA A 85 -7.90 -8.74 5.16
CA ALA A 85 -7.42 -7.38 4.94
C ALA A 85 -6.14 -7.34 4.08
N ALA A 86 -6.16 -6.55 3.00
CA ALA A 86 -5.05 -6.44 2.08
C ALA A 86 -4.08 -5.31 2.48
N ALA A 87 -2.77 -5.57 2.34
CA ALA A 87 -1.75 -4.54 2.50
C ALA A 87 -1.73 -3.55 1.33
N THR A 88 -1.25 -2.33 1.57
CA THR A 88 -1.25 -1.23 0.59
C THR A 88 -0.52 -1.58 -0.71
N ALA A 89 0.57 -2.34 -0.64
CA ALA A 89 1.37 -2.67 -1.82
C ALA A 89 1.76 -4.15 -1.95
N GLY A 90 1.22 -5.03 -1.11
CA GLY A 90 1.63 -6.44 -1.05
C GLY A 90 1.26 -7.28 -2.27
N SER A 91 1.71 -8.54 -2.29
CA SER A 91 1.49 -9.56 -3.34
C SER A 91 0.02 -9.92 -3.63
N GLY A 92 -0.93 -9.28 -2.96
CA GLY A 92 -2.36 -9.47 -3.19
C GLY A 92 -2.98 -10.62 -2.41
N ALA A 93 -2.15 -11.34 -1.65
CA ALA A 93 -2.60 -12.20 -0.58
C ALA A 93 -3.13 -11.31 0.57
N GLY A 94 -4.38 -11.54 0.98
CA GLY A 94 -4.93 -10.92 2.18
C GLY A 94 -4.35 -11.52 3.46
N PHE A 95 -4.70 -10.93 4.60
CA PHE A 95 -4.16 -11.30 5.90
C PHE A 95 -4.41 -12.78 6.28
N THR A 96 -5.42 -13.42 5.70
CA THR A 96 -5.72 -14.85 5.93
C THR A 96 -4.60 -15.76 5.46
N ALA A 97 -3.80 -15.34 4.49
CA ALA A 97 -2.65 -16.12 4.01
C ALA A 97 -1.58 -16.35 5.10
N LEU A 98 -1.57 -15.52 6.15
CA LEU A 98 -0.70 -15.72 7.30
C LEU A 98 -1.26 -16.77 8.27
N ARG A 99 -2.57 -17.04 8.28
CA ARG A 99 -3.17 -17.95 9.26
C ARG A 99 -2.80 -19.40 8.98
N LEU A 100 -2.21 -20.05 9.98
CA LEU A 100 -2.05 -21.49 9.99
C LEU A 100 -3.30 -22.17 10.56
N ASP A 101 -3.69 -21.79 11.78
CA ASP A 101 -4.93 -22.24 12.43
C ASP A 101 -5.35 -21.33 13.59
N GLU A 102 -6.47 -21.68 14.22
CA GLU A 102 -7.02 -21.01 15.39
C GLU A 102 -7.48 -22.06 16.41
N THR A 103 -7.06 -21.89 17.66
CA THR A 103 -7.42 -22.78 18.76
C THR A 103 -7.88 -21.96 19.97
N ALA A 104 -8.34 -22.63 21.04
CA ALA A 104 -8.68 -21.96 22.30
C ALA A 104 -7.49 -21.18 22.92
N GLN A 105 -6.27 -21.41 22.45
CA GLN A 105 -5.05 -20.75 22.89
C GLN A 105 -4.68 -19.54 22.01
N GLY A 106 -5.53 -19.15 21.07
CA GLY A 106 -5.31 -18.04 20.13
C GLY A 106 -5.02 -18.48 18.70
N VAL A 107 -4.71 -17.51 17.85
CA VAL A 107 -4.44 -17.70 16.43
C VAL A 107 -2.96 -17.96 16.20
N ARG A 108 -2.61 -18.92 15.34
CA ARG A 108 -1.25 -19.08 14.84
C ARG A 108 -1.09 -18.42 13.47
N LEU A 109 -0.16 -17.48 13.39
CA LEU A 109 0.20 -16.75 12.18
C LEU A 109 1.62 -17.12 11.75
N ARG A 110 1.83 -17.26 10.44
CA ARG A 110 3.16 -17.30 9.83
C ARG A 110 3.84 -15.95 10.02
N ILE A 111 5.12 -16.00 10.38
CA ILE A 111 5.98 -14.83 10.50
C ILE A 111 7.21 -15.01 9.61
N HIS A 112 7.88 -13.91 9.32
CA HIS A 112 9.09 -13.89 8.51
C HIS A 112 10.22 -13.22 9.29
N PRO A 113 11.48 -13.61 9.06
CA PRO A 113 12.60 -12.81 9.55
C PRO A 113 12.49 -11.38 9.02
N VAL A 114 12.84 -10.39 9.84
CA VAL A 114 12.98 -9.02 9.36
C VAL A 114 14.00 -9.00 8.22
N PRO A 115 13.68 -8.41 7.05
CA PRO A 115 14.56 -8.45 5.90
C PRO A 115 15.89 -7.74 6.17
N ALA A 116 16.99 -8.37 5.75
CA ALA A 116 18.34 -7.82 5.91
C ALA A 116 18.62 -6.64 4.97
N ALA A 117 17.92 -6.59 3.83
CA ALA A 117 18.05 -5.52 2.85
C ALA A 117 16.71 -5.25 2.13
N GLN A 118 16.58 -4.03 1.63
CA GLN A 118 15.49 -3.59 0.77
C GLN A 118 16.04 -2.82 -0.43
N ALA A 119 15.53 -3.11 -1.62
CA ALA A 119 15.79 -2.37 -2.85
C ALA A 119 14.46 -1.96 -3.48
N GLY A 120 14.45 -0.91 -4.29
CA GLY A 120 13.24 -0.48 -4.98
C GLY A 120 13.54 0.27 -6.28
N ALA A 121 12.52 0.37 -7.12
CA ALA A 121 12.54 1.16 -8.34
C ALA A 121 11.20 1.87 -8.50
N ALA A 122 11.26 3.14 -8.89
CA ALA A 122 10.11 3.87 -9.41
C ALA A 122 10.24 3.95 -10.93
N ILE A 123 9.15 3.65 -11.64
CA ILE A 123 9.15 3.49 -13.09
C ILE A 123 7.94 4.25 -13.65
N LEU A 124 8.18 5.19 -14.55
CA LEU A 124 7.14 5.85 -15.34
C LEU A 124 6.80 5.00 -16.54
N LEU A 125 5.51 4.75 -16.74
CA LEU A 125 4.98 4.19 -17.97
C LEU A 125 4.12 5.23 -18.71
N PRO A 126 4.01 5.12 -20.04
CA PRO A 126 3.35 6.14 -20.86
C PRO A 126 1.90 6.43 -20.46
N ASP A 127 1.19 5.40 -20.00
CA ASP A 127 -0.21 5.49 -19.58
C ASP A 127 -0.58 4.35 -18.63
N LEU A 128 -1.78 4.44 -18.03
CA LEU A 128 -2.30 3.42 -17.12
C LEU A 128 -2.47 2.05 -17.78
N THR A 129 -2.76 1.99 -19.08
CA THR A 129 -2.95 0.74 -19.82
C THR A 129 -1.60 0.01 -19.96
N ARG A 130 -0.53 0.73 -20.30
CA ARG A 130 0.84 0.23 -20.24
C ARG A 130 1.23 -0.16 -18.83
N GLY A 131 0.79 0.62 -17.84
CA GLY A 131 0.85 0.30 -16.40
C GLY A 131 0.37 -1.10 -16.08
N LEU A 132 -0.86 -1.40 -16.48
CA LEU A 132 -1.52 -2.67 -16.22
C LEU A 132 -0.84 -3.82 -16.96
N GLU A 133 -0.40 -3.59 -18.21
CA GLU A 133 0.34 -4.61 -18.97
C GLU A 133 1.67 -4.95 -18.29
N ALA A 134 2.40 -3.96 -17.78
CA ALA A 134 3.62 -4.18 -17.02
C ALA A 134 3.38 -4.99 -15.75
N LEU A 135 2.37 -4.61 -14.97
CA LEU A 135 2.03 -5.31 -13.74
C LEU A 135 1.62 -6.76 -14.02
N ARG A 136 0.85 -6.99 -15.08
CA ARG A 136 0.45 -8.32 -15.56
C ARG A 136 1.64 -9.13 -16.06
N GLN A 137 2.56 -8.53 -16.80
CA GLN A 137 3.75 -9.19 -17.31
C GLN A 137 4.62 -9.68 -16.14
N LEU A 138 4.91 -8.82 -15.15
CA LEU A 138 5.66 -9.21 -13.95
C LEU A 138 4.99 -10.36 -13.19
N ALA A 139 3.66 -10.34 -13.10
CA ALA A 139 2.90 -11.41 -12.45
C ALA A 139 3.07 -12.75 -13.17
N ARG A 140 2.95 -12.75 -14.51
CA ARG A 140 3.03 -13.96 -15.34
C ARG A 140 4.42 -14.55 -15.41
N THR A 141 5.46 -13.72 -15.36
CA THR A 141 6.86 -14.17 -15.40
C THR A 141 7.45 -14.48 -14.02
N GLY A 142 6.66 -14.32 -12.95
CA GLY A 142 7.13 -14.53 -11.57
C GLY A 142 8.15 -13.49 -11.11
N LEU A 143 8.19 -12.32 -11.73
CA LEU A 143 9.12 -11.23 -11.43
C LEU A 143 8.54 -10.17 -10.48
N LEU A 144 7.30 -10.33 -10.01
CA LEU A 144 6.75 -9.44 -8.98
C LEU A 144 7.63 -9.47 -7.71
N PRO A 145 8.06 -8.30 -7.21
CA PRO A 145 8.74 -8.21 -5.92
C PRO A 145 7.74 -8.29 -4.75
N ALA A 146 8.22 -8.09 -3.53
CA ALA A 146 7.38 -8.18 -2.33
C ALA A 146 6.26 -7.13 -2.32
N GLU A 147 6.55 -5.94 -2.84
CA GLU A 147 5.57 -4.88 -3.03
C GLU A 147 5.59 -4.33 -4.45
N ALA A 148 4.42 -4.22 -5.08
CA ALA A 148 4.24 -3.62 -6.41
C ALA A 148 2.95 -2.79 -6.43
N LEU A 149 3.11 -1.48 -6.62
CA LEU A 149 2.01 -0.51 -6.63
C LEU A 149 2.05 0.31 -7.91
N LEU A 150 1.07 0.10 -8.78
CA LEU A 150 0.84 0.94 -9.96
C LEU A 150 -0.16 2.03 -9.61
N LEU A 151 0.13 3.25 -10.02
CA LEU A 151 -0.64 4.45 -9.77
C LEU A 151 -0.95 5.13 -11.09
N ASP A 152 -2.19 5.58 -11.28
CA ASP A 152 -2.47 6.54 -12.34
C ASP A 152 -1.82 7.91 -12.05
N ARG A 153 -1.95 8.85 -12.99
CA ARG A 153 -1.34 10.18 -12.86
C ARG A 153 -1.78 10.92 -11.60
N ALA A 154 -3.06 10.83 -11.27
CA ALA A 154 -3.64 11.54 -10.13
C ALA A 154 -3.10 10.95 -8.82
N ALA A 155 -3.26 9.64 -8.62
CA ALA A 155 -2.75 8.93 -7.45
C ALA A 155 -1.24 9.11 -7.30
N ALA A 156 -0.47 9.03 -8.39
CA ALA A 156 0.97 9.27 -8.36
C ALA A 156 1.31 10.66 -7.76
N GLY A 157 0.56 11.70 -8.12
CA GLY A 157 0.73 13.04 -7.53
C GLY A 157 0.48 13.06 -6.02
N LEU A 158 -0.58 12.41 -5.53
CA LEU A 158 -0.84 12.28 -4.09
C LEU A 158 0.31 11.58 -3.36
N TRP A 159 0.77 10.43 -3.88
CA TRP A 159 1.80 9.64 -3.23
C TRP A 159 3.18 10.31 -3.24
N LEU A 160 3.56 10.96 -4.34
CA LEU A 160 4.81 11.70 -4.45
C LEU A 160 4.82 12.93 -3.54
N ALA A 161 3.70 13.65 -3.44
CA ALA A 161 3.52 14.75 -2.50
C ALA A 161 3.68 14.26 -1.05
N ALA A 162 3.03 13.14 -0.69
CA ALA A 162 3.13 12.53 0.63
C ALA A 162 4.55 12.05 0.97
N ALA A 163 5.26 11.51 -0.01
CA ALA A 163 6.65 11.10 0.11
C ALA A 163 7.63 12.28 0.21
N ALA A 164 7.17 13.52 -0.01
CA ALA A 164 7.99 14.74 -0.01
C ALA A 164 9.17 14.69 -1.01
N VAL A 165 9.06 13.84 -2.04
CA VAL A 165 9.85 13.88 -3.28
C VAL A 165 9.12 14.63 -4.40
N GLY A 166 7.91 15.10 -4.07
CA GLY A 166 6.85 15.57 -4.95
C GLY A 166 7.26 16.61 -5.95
N ARG A 167 7.81 17.77 -5.58
CA ARG A 167 7.87 18.86 -6.56
C ARG A 167 8.77 18.59 -7.77
N GLN A 168 10.01 18.13 -7.55
CA GLN A 168 10.93 17.83 -8.66
C GLN A 168 10.52 16.58 -9.43
N THR A 169 9.94 15.58 -8.76
CA THR A 169 9.55 14.32 -9.42
C THR A 169 8.23 14.47 -10.15
N GLU A 170 7.23 15.16 -9.58
CA GLU A 170 5.92 15.45 -10.19
C GLU A 170 6.05 16.32 -11.44
N GLU A 171 7.02 17.23 -11.48
CA GLU A 171 7.33 18.03 -12.68
C GLU A 171 7.79 17.16 -13.87
N LEU A 172 8.29 15.94 -13.61
CA LEU A 172 8.66 14.98 -14.66
C LEU A 172 7.45 14.20 -15.18
N LEU A 173 6.35 14.11 -14.43
CA LEU A 173 5.18 13.32 -14.81
C LEU A 173 4.32 14.08 -15.82
N ARG A 174 4.21 13.52 -17.03
CA ARG A 174 3.30 13.96 -18.09
C ARG A 174 1.83 13.70 -17.68
N PRO A 175 0.84 14.36 -18.33
CA PRO A 175 -0.57 14.21 -17.98
C PRO A 175 -1.11 12.78 -18.01
N ASP A 176 -0.57 11.95 -18.90
CA ASP A 176 -1.05 10.57 -19.08
C ASP A 176 -0.20 9.54 -18.32
N ASP A 177 0.99 9.92 -17.81
CA ASP A 177 1.92 8.98 -17.22
C ASP A 177 1.32 8.22 -16.03
N ALA A 178 1.62 6.92 -15.96
CA ALA A 178 1.38 6.09 -14.79
C ALA A 178 2.70 5.81 -14.06
N LEU A 179 2.66 5.65 -12.74
CA LEU A 179 3.82 5.39 -11.91
C LEU A 179 3.73 3.98 -11.30
N LEU A 180 4.70 3.14 -11.60
CA LEU A 180 4.88 1.84 -10.96
C LEU A 180 6.00 1.93 -9.92
N VAL A 181 5.67 1.64 -8.66
CA VAL A 181 6.62 1.53 -7.55
C VAL A 181 6.82 0.06 -7.19
N LEU A 182 8.08 -0.37 -7.21
CA LEU A 182 8.51 -1.73 -6.92
C LEU A 182 9.41 -1.72 -5.69
N VAL A 183 9.17 -2.62 -4.73
CA VAL A 183 10.05 -2.81 -3.57
C VAL A 183 10.27 -4.30 -3.29
N ALA A 184 11.54 -4.70 -3.28
CA ALA A 184 11.98 -6.05 -2.95
C ALA A 184 12.64 -6.05 -1.56
N GLN A 185 12.35 -7.10 -0.79
CA GLN A 185 12.91 -7.35 0.53
C GLN A 185 13.53 -8.74 0.56
N GLY A 186 14.61 -8.92 1.32
CA GLY A 186 15.28 -10.21 1.42
C GLY A 186 16.73 -10.13 1.92
N PRO A 187 17.53 -11.19 1.66
CA PRO A 187 18.96 -11.21 1.92
C PRO A 187 19.70 -10.11 1.12
N SER A 188 20.82 -9.62 1.67
CA SER A 188 21.66 -8.62 1.01
C SER A 188 22.18 -9.12 -0.36
N GLY A 189 22.34 -8.22 -1.33
CA GLY A 189 22.77 -8.53 -2.70
C GLY A 189 21.64 -8.97 -3.65
N ALA A 190 20.84 -9.97 -3.26
CA ALA A 190 19.78 -10.53 -4.11
C ALA A 190 18.61 -9.56 -4.38
N VAL A 191 18.36 -8.61 -3.48
CA VAL A 191 17.24 -7.66 -3.62
C VAL A 191 17.43 -6.68 -4.77
N SER A 192 18.65 -6.20 -5.01
CA SER A 192 18.94 -5.24 -6.09
C SER A 192 18.85 -5.91 -7.46
N GLU A 193 19.36 -7.14 -7.58
CA GLU A 193 19.24 -7.95 -8.80
C GLU A 193 17.78 -8.24 -9.15
N ARG A 194 16.95 -8.56 -8.16
CA ARG A 194 15.51 -8.79 -8.36
C ARG A 194 14.80 -7.54 -8.89
N ILE A 195 15.11 -6.36 -8.33
CA ILE A 195 14.55 -5.10 -8.81
C ILE A 195 15.04 -4.76 -10.22
N ALA A 196 16.33 -4.96 -10.49
CA ALA A 196 16.89 -4.72 -11.81
C ALA A 196 16.26 -5.64 -12.87
N ALA A 197 16.10 -6.92 -12.58
CA ALA A 197 15.43 -7.88 -13.47
C ALA A 197 13.96 -7.53 -13.73
N ALA A 198 13.23 -7.07 -12.70
CA ALA A 198 11.86 -6.61 -12.86
C ALA A 198 11.79 -5.35 -13.75
N ALA A 199 12.63 -4.34 -13.50
CA ALA A 199 12.67 -3.12 -14.30
C ALA A 199 13.07 -3.39 -15.77
N GLU A 200 14.06 -4.28 -15.97
CA GLU A 200 14.55 -4.69 -17.28
C GLU A 200 13.45 -5.33 -18.14
N ALA A 201 12.60 -6.15 -17.53
CA ALA A 201 11.49 -6.80 -18.21
C ALA A 201 10.47 -5.81 -18.78
N LEU A 202 10.43 -4.57 -18.27
CA LEU A 202 9.44 -3.56 -18.66
C LEU A 202 9.93 -2.61 -19.76
N ARG A 203 11.17 -2.70 -20.22
CA ARG A 203 11.74 -1.74 -21.18
C ARG A 203 10.93 -1.63 -22.48
N ASP A 204 10.45 -2.75 -22.99
CA ASP A 204 9.67 -2.80 -24.25
C ASP A 204 8.26 -2.17 -24.12
N LEU A 205 7.83 -1.84 -22.89
CA LEU A 205 6.57 -1.15 -22.62
C LEU A 205 6.72 0.38 -22.54
N GLY A 206 7.90 0.92 -22.89
CA GLY A 206 8.19 2.36 -22.79
C GLY A 206 8.48 2.81 -21.37
N ALA A 207 8.97 1.90 -20.52
CA ALA A 207 9.30 2.17 -19.14
C ALA A 207 10.52 3.08 -19.00
N GLU A 208 10.40 4.14 -18.21
CA GLU A 208 11.49 5.04 -17.83
C GLU A 208 11.72 4.98 -16.32
N SER A 209 12.97 4.85 -15.88
CA SER A 209 13.28 4.76 -14.46
C SER A 209 13.42 6.14 -13.81
N LEU A 210 12.75 6.35 -12.69
CA LEU A 210 12.97 7.46 -11.76
C LEU A 210 13.98 7.11 -10.65
N GLY A 211 14.58 5.92 -10.72
CA GLY A 211 15.57 5.44 -9.76
C GLY A 211 15.00 4.94 -8.43
N GLN A 212 15.91 4.56 -7.53
CA GLN A 212 15.59 3.93 -6.25
C GLN A 212 15.11 4.92 -5.18
N GLU A 213 15.54 6.18 -5.24
CA GLU A 213 15.25 7.16 -4.18
C GLU A 213 13.76 7.48 -4.07
N VAL A 214 13.04 7.53 -5.20
CA VAL A 214 11.58 7.72 -5.21
C VAL A 214 10.86 6.54 -4.55
N ALA A 215 11.25 5.31 -4.88
CA ALA A 215 10.68 4.11 -4.26
C ALA A 215 11.00 4.03 -2.76
N ARG A 216 12.21 4.41 -2.35
CA ARG A 216 12.62 4.49 -0.93
C ARG A 216 11.80 5.54 -0.18
N ALA A 217 11.63 6.73 -0.76
CA ALA A 217 10.86 7.80 -0.14
C ALA A 217 9.38 7.43 0.00
N TRP A 218 8.80 6.80 -1.03
CA TRP A 218 7.46 6.23 -0.97
C TRP A 218 7.34 5.20 0.17
N ALA A 219 8.24 4.21 0.23
CA ALA A 219 8.18 3.17 1.26
C ALA A 219 8.27 3.74 2.70
N ALA A 220 9.06 4.80 2.90
CA ALA A 220 9.22 5.48 4.19
C ALA A 220 8.03 6.38 4.58
N ALA A 221 7.20 6.76 3.61
CA ALA A 221 6.15 7.76 3.80
C ALA A 221 4.74 7.26 3.49
N ARG A 222 4.59 6.01 3.03
CA ARG A 222 3.30 5.49 2.54
C ARG A 222 2.17 5.54 3.57
N GLU A 223 2.50 5.45 4.85
CA GLU A 223 1.51 5.55 5.95
C GLU A 223 0.96 6.97 6.14
N ARG A 224 1.51 7.98 5.45
CA ARG A 224 1.02 9.36 5.53
C ARG A 224 -0.31 9.55 4.79
N VAL A 225 -0.47 8.96 3.59
CA VAL A 225 -1.69 9.10 2.79
C VAL A 225 -2.94 8.63 3.56
N PRO A 226 -2.93 7.45 4.21
CA PRO A 226 -4.04 6.99 5.03
C PRO A 226 -4.28 7.88 6.25
N ALA A 227 -3.20 8.30 6.92
CA ALA A 227 -3.25 9.17 8.08
C ALA A 227 -3.74 10.60 7.75
N ALA A 228 -3.95 10.95 6.47
CA ALA A 228 -4.48 12.23 6.04
C ALA A 228 -5.99 12.39 6.27
N ALA A 229 -6.75 11.30 6.44
CA ALA A 229 -8.19 11.38 6.54
C ALA A 229 -8.68 12.27 7.71
N PRO A 230 -8.16 12.15 8.96
CA PRO A 230 -8.58 13.02 10.06
C PRO A 230 -8.32 14.53 9.84
N PRO A 231 -7.13 15.00 9.44
CA PRO A 231 -6.92 16.43 9.17
C PRO A 231 -7.73 16.95 7.97
N LEU A 232 -7.97 16.12 6.95
CA LEU A 232 -8.84 16.48 5.83
C LEU A 232 -10.30 16.66 6.28
N ALA A 233 -10.82 15.73 7.09
CA ALA A 233 -12.16 15.80 7.67
C ALA A 233 -12.36 17.06 8.50
N ALA A 234 -11.38 17.40 9.34
CA ALA A 234 -11.39 18.62 10.14
C ALA A 234 -11.35 19.91 9.29
N ALA A 235 -10.91 19.82 8.03
CA ALA A 235 -10.87 20.93 7.09
C ALA A 235 -12.03 20.91 6.08
N GLY A 236 -12.99 19.98 6.22
CA GLY A 236 -14.18 19.90 5.38
C GLY A 236 -14.01 19.06 4.11
N TRP A 237 -12.96 18.26 3.97
CA TRP A 237 -12.85 17.26 2.91
C TRP A 237 -13.05 15.85 3.45
N ARG A 238 -13.50 14.94 2.59
CA ARG A 238 -13.54 13.51 2.88
C ARG A 238 -12.63 12.79 1.90
N LEU A 239 -11.71 11.98 2.40
CA LEU A 239 -10.86 11.10 1.62
C LEU A 239 -11.34 9.66 1.81
N ASP A 240 -12.10 9.16 0.85
CA ASP A 240 -12.67 7.82 0.87
C ASP A 240 -11.82 6.85 0.03
N ARG A 241 -11.92 5.56 0.36
CA ARG A 241 -11.30 4.46 -0.38
C ARG A 241 -12.36 3.43 -0.74
N ARG A 242 -12.35 2.99 -1.99
CA ARG A 242 -13.07 1.79 -2.46
C ARG A 242 -12.08 0.83 -3.06
N GLU A 243 -12.26 -0.46 -2.83
CA GLU A 243 -11.38 -1.47 -3.39
C GLU A 243 -12.16 -2.72 -3.82
N ALA A 244 -11.67 -3.36 -4.88
CA ALA A 244 -12.22 -4.61 -5.39
C ALA A 244 -11.12 -5.42 -6.09
N ARG A 245 -11.08 -6.73 -5.85
CA ARG A 245 -10.26 -7.63 -6.66
C ARG A 245 -10.93 -7.82 -8.02
N ARG A 246 -10.16 -7.61 -9.08
CA ARG A 246 -10.63 -7.56 -10.45
C ARG A 246 -9.83 -8.50 -11.36
N PRO A 247 -10.47 -9.27 -12.24
CA PRO A 247 -9.75 -10.05 -13.24
C PRO A 247 -9.08 -9.12 -14.25
N TRP A 248 -8.03 -9.58 -14.94
CA TRP A 248 -7.34 -8.80 -15.98
C TRP A 248 -8.25 -8.35 -17.14
N SER A 249 -9.41 -8.99 -17.33
CA SER A 249 -10.41 -8.60 -18.32
C SER A 249 -11.28 -7.42 -17.90
N GLU A 250 -11.28 -7.02 -16.62
CA GLU A 250 -12.12 -5.95 -16.07
C GLU A 250 -11.38 -5.19 -14.97
N THR A 251 -10.45 -4.32 -15.32
CA THR A 251 -9.59 -3.62 -14.35
C THR A 251 -10.15 -2.27 -13.88
N ALA A 252 -11.38 -1.92 -14.27
CA ALA A 252 -12.02 -0.69 -13.87
C ALA A 252 -12.73 -0.82 -12.50
N ILE A 253 -12.87 0.30 -11.80
CA ILE A 253 -13.72 0.44 -10.62
C ILE A 253 -14.50 1.75 -10.76
N ASP A 254 -15.78 1.72 -10.43
CA ASP A 254 -16.61 2.92 -10.46
C ASP A 254 -16.23 3.85 -9.31
N ALA A 255 -15.63 4.97 -9.69
CA ALA A 255 -15.06 5.96 -8.78
C ALA A 255 -15.41 7.40 -9.16
N ASP A 256 -16.01 7.61 -10.34
CA ASP A 256 -16.25 8.93 -10.89
C ASP A 256 -17.47 9.59 -10.26
N ALA A 257 -17.27 10.83 -9.82
CA ALA A 257 -18.34 11.74 -9.49
C ALA A 257 -17.91 13.15 -9.93
N PRO A 258 -18.77 13.88 -10.67
CA PRO A 258 -18.43 15.22 -11.13
C PRO A 258 -18.03 16.13 -9.95
N GLY A 259 -16.86 16.76 -10.07
CA GLY A 259 -16.36 17.70 -9.07
C GLY A 259 -15.48 17.10 -7.97
N ASP A 260 -15.27 15.78 -7.97
CA ASP A 260 -14.34 15.12 -7.05
C ASP A 260 -12.99 14.85 -7.71
N TRP A 261 -11.97 14.71 -6.86
CA TRP A 261 -10.68 14.20 -7.28
C TRP A 261 -10.64 12.69 -7.06
N VAL A 262 -10.18 11.96 -8.07
CA VAL A 262 -10.08 10.50 -8.06
C VAL A 262 -8.68 10.09 -8.47
N GLY A 263 -8.09 9.14 -7.74
CA GLY A 263 -6.85 8.47 -8.10
C GLY A 263 -7.02 6.96 -8.04
N LEU A 264 -6.52 6.27 -9.07
CA LEU A 264 -6.56 4.81 -9.19
C LEU A 264 -5.22 4.17 -8.84
N GLU A 265 -5.32 3.01 -8.19
CA GLU A 265 -4.18 2.24 -7.74
C GLU A 265 -4.40 0.75 -7.98
N TYR A 266 -3.32 0.07 -8.34
CA TYR A 266 -3.33 -1.36 -8.60
C TYR A 266 -2.20 -2.00 -7.83
N THR A 267 -2.54 -2.99 -7.02
CA THR A 267 -1.59 -3.78 -6.26
C THR A 267 -1.99 -5.25 -6.29
N GLY A 268 -1.13 -6.10 -5.76
CA GLY A 268 -1.51 -7.47 -5.47
C GLY A 268 -1.86 -8.28 -6.70
N ALA A 269 -1.13 -8.00 -7.77
CA ALA A 269 -1.28 -8.67 -9.04
C ALA A 269 -0.84 -10.13 -8.95
N ASP A 270 -1.56 -10.98 -9.67
CA ASP A 270 -1.25 -12.39 -9.85
C ASP A 270 -1.60 -12.84 -11.27
N ALA A 271 -1.60 -14.16 -11.52
CA ALA A 271 -1.92 -14.72 -12.82
C ALA A 271 -3.36 -14.42 -13.29
N HIS A 272 -4.28 -14.09 -12.39
CA HIS A 272 -5.72 -13.96 -12.64
C HIS A 272 -6.21 -12.51 -12.63
N GLY A 273 -5.60 -11.63 -11.84
CA GLY A 273 -6.01 -10.24 -11.77
C GLY A 273 -5.17 -9.39 -10.83
N ALA A 274 -5.75 -8.28 -10.37
CA ALA A 274 -5.15 -7.37 -9.41
C ALA A 274 -6.22 -6.81 -8.46
N LEU A 275 -5.78 -6.30 -7.30
CA LEU A 275 -6.62 -5.47 -6.44
C LEU A 275 -6.60 -4.04 -6.97
N VAL A 276 -7.77 -3.52 -7.31
CA VAL A 276 -7.96 -2.14 -7.76
C VAL A 276 -8.47 -1.33 -6.59
N ARG A 277 -7.86 -0.18 -6.34
CA ARG A 277 -8.33 0.81 -5.37
C ARG A 277 -8.60 2.14 -6.04
N ALA A 278 -9.72 2.75 -5.69
CA ALA A 278 -9.99 4.13 -6.00
C ALA A 278 -9.98 4.93 -4.70
N ARG A 279 -9.14 5.96 -4.66
CA ARG A 279 -9.21 7.01 -3.66
C ARG A 279 -9.96 8.18 -4.21
N ARG A 280 -10.89 8.71 -3.41
CA ARG A 280 -11.74 9.83 -3.79
C ARG A 280 -11.64 10.91 -2.73
N LEU A 281 -11.26 12.11 -3.14
CA LEU A 281 -11.37 13.31 -2.32
C LEU A 281 -12.64 14.06 -2.75
N SER A 282 -13.56 14.23 -1.82
CA SER A 282 -14.82 14.95 -2.04
C SER A 282 -15.04 16.02 -0.96
N ALA A 283 -16.05 16.87 -1.16
CA ALA A 283 -16.57 17.71 -0.08
C ALA A 283 -17.03 16.83 1.11
N GLY A 284 -16.75 17.28 2.33
CA GLY A 284 -17.31 16.74 3.56
C GLY A 284 -18.83 16.94 3.61
N ALA A 285 -19.53 16.01 4.25
CA ALA A 285 -20.98 16.08 4.44
C ALA A 285 -21.36 17.07 5.55
#